data_AF-A0A8S3Z3T8-F1
#
_entry.id   AF-A0A8S3Z3T8-F1
#
_cell.length_a   1.000
_cell.length_b   1.000
_cell.length_c   1.000
_cell.angle_alpha   90.00
_cell.angle_beta   90.00
_cell.angle_gamma   90.00
#
_symmetry.space_group_name_H-M   'P 1'
#
loop_
_entity.id
_entity.type
_entity.pdbx_description
1 polymer ?
#
loop_
_entity_poly.entity_id
_entity_poly.type
_entity_poly.pdbx_seq_one_letter_code
_entity_poly.pdbx_strand_id
1 'polypeptide(L)'
;AWKTWFDEDAPEEALIPDGYSNNLDLFRKLLLIRSWCPDRTVPMARMYVAHALGQEFAEGVILNLEAMWEESTCRSPLICFLSMGSDPTENIERLAKQKGF
;
A
#
# COMPACT_ATOMS: atom_id res chain seq x y z
N ALA A 1 16.23 -10.43 25.18
CA ALA A 1 14.93 -9.85 24.81
C ALA A 1 15.08 -8.91 23.61
N TRP A 2 15.69 -7.73 23.75
CA TRP A 2 15.87 -6.79 22.62
C TRP A 2 16.65 -7.35 21.44
N LYS A 3 17.79 -8.01 21.68
CA LYS A 3 18.55 -8.66 20.62
C LYS A 3 17.72 -9.72 19.90
N THR A 4 17.00 -10.56 20.64
CA THR A 4 16.11 -11.58 20.08
C THR A 4 15.02 -10.97 19.21
N TRP A 5 14.33 -9.93 19.71
CA TRP A 5 13.31 -9.21 18.95
C TRP A 5 13.87 -8.55 17.69
N PHE A 6 15.06 -7.94 17.79
CA PHE A 6 15.73 -7.30 16.65
C PHE A 6 16.17 -8.30 15.58
N ASP A 7 16.59 -9.50 16.00
CA ASP A 7 17.05 -10.58 15.12
C ASP A 7 15.87 -11.36 14.46
N GLU A 8 14.60 -11.00 14.74
CA GLU A 8 13.42 -11.56 14.06
C GLU A 8 13.33 -11.07 12.59
N ASP A 9 12.70 -11.87 11.73
CA ASP A 9 12.49 -11.50 10.31
C ASP A 9 11.51 -10.32 10.13
N ALA A 10 10.56 -10.18 11.07
CA ALA A 10 9.50 -9.17 11.08
C ALA A 10 9.32 -8.57 12.49
N PRO A 11 10.29 -7.79 13.00
CA PRO A 11 10.26 -7.21 14.34
C PRO A 11 9.05 -6.29 14.59
N GLU A 12 8.48 -5.70 13.55
CA GLU A 12 7.28 -4.86 13.63
C GLU A 12 5.99 -5.64 13.94
N GLU A 13 5.98 -6.95 13.69
CA GLU A 13 4.88 -7.86 14.02
C GLU A 13 5.12 -8.59 15.36
N ALA A 14 6.36 -8.58 15.84
CA ALA A 14 6.75 -9.24 17.08
C ALA A 14 6.40 -8.41 18.34
N LEU A 15 6.33 -9.09 19.48
CA LEU A 15 6.17 -8.45 20.78
C LEU A 15 7.45 -7.67 21.14
N ILE A 16 7.34 -6.34 21.15
CA ILE A 16 8.39 -5.44 21.61
C ILE A 16 8.64 -5.68 23.11
N PRO A 17 9.91 -5.89 23.52
CA PRO A 17 10.30 -6.16 24.91
C PRO A 17 9.93 -5.07 25.92
N ASP A 18 10.11 -5.39 27.19
CA ASP A 18 10.02 -4.45 28.33
C ASP A 18 8.69 -3.69 28.42
N GLY A 19 7.60 -4.31 27.96
CA GLY A 19 6.25 -3.74 28.00
C GLY A 19 5.96 -2.70 26.91
N TYR A 20 6.91 -2.43 26.00
CA TYR A 20 6.73 -1.45 24.94
C TYR A 20 5.59 -1.82 23.98
N SER A 21 5.28 -3.12 23.82
CA SER A 21 4.10 -3.59 23.09
C SER A 21 2.79 -2.99 23.58
N ASN A 22 2.66 -2.77 24.90
CA ASN A 22 1.42 -2.30 25.53
C ASN A 22 1.46 -0.79 25.82
N ASN A 23 2.66 -0.25 26.05
CA ASN A 23 2.85 1.15 26.45
C ASN A 23 2.99 2.11 25.27
N LEU A 24 3.36 1.61 24.09
CA LEU A 24 3.44 2.41 22.87
C LEU A 24 2.17 2.26 22.04
N ASP A 25 1.61 3.39 21.62
CA ASP A 25 0.65 3.41 20.52
C ASP A 25 1.34 3.13 19.19
N LEU A 26 0.53 2.89 18.15
CA LEU A 26 1.05 2.43 16.87
C LEU A 26 2.00 3.45 16.20
N PHE A 27 1.75 4.75 16.39
CA PHE A 27 2.64 5.79 15.88
C PHE A 27 4.01 5.75 16.57
N ARG A 28 4.05 5.60 17.91
CA ARG A 28 5.33 5.49 18.63
C ARG A 28 6.05 4.17 18.29
N LYS A 29 5.32 3.08 18.06
CA LYS A 29 5.90 1.82 17.54
C LYS A 29 6.53 2.03 16.16
N LEU A 30 5.91 2.81 15.28
CA LEU A 30 6.47 3.16 13.97
C LEU A 30 7.79 3.93 14.13
N LEU A 31 7.85 4.90 15.04
CA LEU A 31 9.09 5.63 15.32
C LEU A 31 10.19 4.70 15.84
N LEU A 32 9.84 3.74 16.70
CA LEU A 32 10.78 2.75 17.23
C LEU A 32 11.35 1.85 16.12
N ILE A 33 10.49 1.25 15.28
CA ILE A 33 10.92 0.44 14.14
C ILE A 33 11.78 1.25 13.17
N ARG A 34 11.36 2.48 12.82
CA ARG A 34 12.12 3.35 11.91
C ARG A 34 13.53 3.66 12.44
N SER A 35 13.71 3.71 13.76
CA SER A 35 15.00 3.99 14.40
C SER A 35 15.89 2.76 14.54
N TRP A 36 15.32 1.57 14.75
CA TRP A 36 16.07 0.36 15.06
C TRP A 36 16.17 -0.61 13.88
N CYS A 37 15.10 -0.76 13.10
CA CYS A 37 14.99 -1.66 11.95
C CYS A 37 14.59 -0.85 10.69
N PRO A 38 15.50 -0.02 10.12
CA PRO A 38 15.15 0.89 9.05
C PRO A 38 14.59 0.20 7.80
N ASP A 39 15.04 -1.02 7.51
CA ASP A 39 14.57 -1.91 6.45
C ASP A 39 13.10 -2.31 6.62
N ARG A 40 12.60 -2.36 7.86
CA ARG A 40 11.20 -2.66 8.21
C ARG A 40 10.31 -1.43 8.32
N THR A 41 10.83 -0.24 8.03
CA THR A 41 10.07 1.02 8.11
C THR A 41 8.85 1.00 7.18
N VAL A 42 8.99 0.50 5.95
CA VAL A 42 7.88 0.49 4.98
C VAL A 42 6.76 -0.46 5.41
N PRO A 43 7.02 -1.73 5.78
CA PRO A 43 6.00 -2.60 6.39
C PRO A 43 5.28 -1.96 7.59
N MET A 44 6.04 -1.41 8.55
CA MET A 44 5.45 -0.77 9.74
C MET A 44 4.63 0.49 9.39
N ALA A 45 5.07 1.28 8.41
CA ALA A 45 4.32 2.43 7.92
C ALA A 45 3.00 2.02 7.27
N ARG A 46 2.99 0.92 6.50
CA ARG A 46 1.75 0.36 5.92
C ARG A 46 0.78 -0.07 7.02
N MET A 47 1.26 -0.75 8.07
CA MET A 47 0.42 -1.11 9.22
C MET A 47 -0.16 0.13 9.92
N TYR A 48 0.66 1.17 10.10
CA TYR A 48 0.19 2.42 10.70
C TYR A 48 -0.88 3.11 9.85
N VAL A 49 -0.67 3.20 8.54
CA VAL A 49 -1.65 3.79 7.60
C VAL A 49 -2.95 2.99 7.61
N ALA A 50 -2.87 1.66 7.54
CA ALA A 50 -4.04 0.78 7.59
C ALA A 50 -4.88 1.02 8.85
N HIS A 51 -4.22 1.11 10.01
CA HIS A 51 -4.88 1.37 11.28
C HIS A 51 -5.46 2.78 11.38
N ALA A 52 -4.76 3.79 10.86
CA ALA A 52 -5.15 5.19 11.02
C ALA A 52 -6.24 5.64 10.04
N LEU A 53 -6.19 5.13 8.79
CA LEU A 53 -7.04 5.60 7.70
C LEU A 53 -7.97 4.52 7.14
N GLY A 54 -7.67 3.24 7.37
CA GLY A 54 -8.37 2.11 6.76
C GLY A 54 -7.45 1.27 5.89
N GLN A 55 -7.77 -0.03 5.80
CA GLN A 55 -6.96 -1.01 5.06
C GLN A 55 -6.83 -0.64 3.58
N GLU A 56 -7.88 -0.06 3.00
CA GLU A 56 -7.92 0.40 1.60
C GLU A 56 -6.86 1.46 1.26
N PHE A 57 -6.33 2.17 2.25
CA PHE A 57 -5.26 3.17 2.07
C PHE A 57 -3.85 2.58 2.18
N ALA A 58 -3.71 1.32 2.60
CA ALA A 58 -2.44 0.61 2.73
C ALA A 58 -2.24 -0.51 1.69
N GLU A 59 -3.25 -0.74 0.85
CA GLU A 59 -3.28 -1.72 -0.22
C GLU A 59 -3.09 -1.09 -1.59
N GLY A 60 -2.71 -1.91 -2.56
CA GLY A 60 -2.60 -1.46 -3.95
C GLY A 60 -3.98 -1.27 -4.57
N VAL A 61 -4.14 -0.22 -5.37
CA VAL A 61 -5.37 0.00 -6.15
C VAL A 61 -5.33 -0.89 -7.39
N ILE A 62 -6.35 -1.72 -7.57
CA ILE A 62 -6.54 -2.50 -8.79
C ILE A 62 -7.13 -1.58 -9.86
N LEU A 63 -6.49 -1.52 -11.02
CA LEU A 63 -6.98 -0.76 -12.17
C LEU A 63 -8.34 -1.30 -12.62
N ASN A 64 -9.36 -0.44 -12.58
CA ASN A 64 -10.68 -0.72 -13.16
C ASN A 64 -10.95 0.26 -14.30
N LEU A 65 -10.66 -0.17 -15.53
CA LEU A 65 -10.84 0.65 -16.74
C LEU A 65 -12.30 1.03 -16.99
N GLU A 66 -13.25 0.18 -16.61
CA GLU A 66 -14.67 0.46 -16.79
C GLU A 66 -15.13 1.58 -15.86
N ALA A 67 -14.82 1.48 -14.57
CA ALA A 67 -15.13 2.54 -13.60
C ALA A 67 -14.47 3.88 -13.99
N MET A 68 -13.21 3.85 -14.43
CA MET A 68 -12.52 5.06 -14.92
C MET A 68 -13.19 5.66 -16.15
N TRP A 69 -13.70 4.83 -17.06
CA TRP A 69 -14.44 5.31 -18.22
C TRP A 69 -15.77 5.95 -17.81
N GLU A 70 -16.51 5.34 -16.88
CA GLU A 70 -17.79 5.86 -16.37
C GLU A 70 -17.65 7.21 -15.64
N GLU A 71 -16.53 7.43 -14.95
CA GLU A 71 -16.20 8.71 -14.30
C GLU A 71 -15.66 9.76 -15.28
N SER A 72 -15.25 9.35 -16.48
CA SER A 72 -14.65 10.23 -17.48
C SER A 72 -15.69 10.97 -18.32
N THR A 73 -15.25 12.04 -18.99
CA THR A 73 -16.05 12.77 -19.98
C THR A 73 -15.23 12.98 -21.24
N CYS A 74 -15.85 13.43 -22.33
CA CYS A 74 -15.13 13.78 -23.56
C CYS A 74 -14.11 14.93 -23.40
N ARG A 75 -14.10 15.60 -22.24
CA ARG A 75 -13.14 16.66 -21.88
C ARG A 75 -12.10 16.19 -20.86
N SER A 76 -12.21 14.96 -20.36
CA SER A 76 -11.31 14.37 -19.36
C SER A 76 -10.45 13.29 -20.03
N PRO A 77 -9.23 13.62 -20.49
CA PRO A 77 -8.35 12.63 -21.11
C PRO A 77 -7.87 11.59 -20.09
N LEU A 78 -7.87 10.32 -20.48
CA LEU A 78 -7.32 9.23 -19.69
C LEU A 78 -5.83 9.03 -20.03
N ILE A 79 -4.96 9.07 -19.03
CA ILE A 79 -3.50 8.96 -19.19
C ILE A 79 -3.03 7.68 -18.49
N CYS A 80 -2.28 6.85 -19.20
CA CYS A 80 -1.70 5.62 -18.65
C CYS A 80 -0.21 5.83 -18.33
N PHE A 81 0.19 5.49 -17.10
CA PHE A 81 1.61 5.42 -16.72
C PHE A 81 2.12 4.00 -16.94
N LEU A 82 3.05 3.85 -17.90
CA LEU A 82 3.50 2.54 -18.36
C LEU A 82 4.90 2.22 -17.84
N SER A 83 5.07 1.02 -17.31
CA SER A 83 6.37 0.34 -17.22
C SER A 83 6.63 -0.48 -18.49
N MET A 84 7.87 -0.90 -18.72
CA MET A 84 8.21 -1.76 -19.86
C MET A 84 7.35 -3.03 -19.87
N GLY A 85 6.68 -3.30 -20.99
CA GLY A 85 5.81 -4.48 -21.15
C GLY A 85 4.37 -4.32 -20.64
N SER A 86 3.98 -3.15 -20.12
CA SER A 86 2.62 -2.89 -19.61
C SER A 86 1.75 -2.13 -20.63
N ASP A 87 1.61 -2.62 -21.86
CA ASP A 87 0.77 -1.96 -22.87
C ASP A 87 -0.74 -2.18 -22.59
N PRO A 88 -1.54 -1.12 -22.35
CA PRO A 88 -2.97 -1.26 -22.05
C PRO A 88 -3.86 -1.33 -23.30
N THR A 89 -3.30 -1.24 -24.50
CA THR A 89 -4.06 -1.06 -25.76
C THR A 89 -5.14 -2.11 -25.95
N GLU A 90 -4.83 -3.39 -25.76
CA GLU A 90 -5.82 -4.48 -25.93
C GLU A 90 -7.00 -4.35 -24.97
N ASN A 91 -6.74 -3.95 -23.72
CA ASN A 91 -7.79 -3.76 -22.71
C ASN A 91 -8.71 -2.58 -23.07
N ILE A 92 -8.12 -1.49 -23.59
CA ILE A 92 -8.85 -0.30 -24.04
C ILE A 92 -9.72 -0.64 -25.25
N GLU A 93 -9.17 -1.30 -26.26
CA GLU A 93 -9.92 -1.73 -27.45
C GLU A 93 -11.08 -2.67 -27.10
N ARG A 94 -10.85 -3.59 -26.15
CA ARG A 94 -11.90 -4.50 -25.67
C ARG A 94 -13.03 -3.71 -25.00
N LEU A 95 -12.70 -2.75 -24.14
CA LEU A 95 -13.71 -1.91 -23.47
C LEU A 95 -14.49 -1.06 -24.48
N ALA A 96 -13.82 -0.46 -25.47
CA ALA A 96 -14.46 0.31 -26.53
C ALA A 96 -15.52 -0.53 -27.28
N LYS A 97 -15.14 -1.73 -27.73
CA LYS A 97 -16.05 -2.68 -28.40
C LYS A 97 -17.23 -3.06 -27.52
N GLN A 98 -17.00 -3.28 -26.22
CA GLN A 98 -18.07 -3.60 -25.26
C GLN A 98 -19.07 -2.45 -25.07
N LYS A 99 -18.60 -1.20 -25.11
CA LYS A 99 -19.45 0.00 -25.01
C LYS A 99 -20.06 0.44 -26.35
N GLY A 100 -19.76 -0.27 -27.45
CA GLY A 100 -20.34 -0.05 -28.77
C GLY A 100 -19.59 0.95 -29.66
N PHE A 101 -18.29 1.15 -29.40
CA PHE A 101 -17.38 1.96 -30.21
C PHE A 101 -16.42 1.11 -31.05
#